data_AF-A0A843JXH6-F1
#
_entry.id   AF-A0A843JXH6-F1
#
_cell.length_a   1.000
_cell.length_b   1.000
_cell.length_c   1.000
_cell.angle_alpha   90.00
_cell.angle_beta   90.00
_cell.angle_gamma   90.00
#
_symmetry.space_group_name_H-M   'P 1'
#
loop_
_entity.id
_entity.type
_entity.pdbx_description
1 polymer ?
#
loop_
_entity_poly.entity_id
_entity_poly.type
_entity_poly.pdbx_seq_one_letter_code
_entity_poly.pdbx_strand_id
1 'polypeptide(L)'
;MKWWQSEKSTEYATLRHISVSGDMGIRGIKRLDLDFHYPLTVVCGKNGSGKTTVLALAALGFHSPPGHKPINALRKPRRGENFTYYTFQDFFFKGPSDPDITGTELSWTYKGANTITIKKRTEKWMHYERRPRRPVHYLGVRRIVPAIEQNVLRLHFRSDLSGMKTKSLNSEFRKYLSNIMGRAYDETDIMSSSSYSLRKCKIGESSFSSFNSGSGEDILMEFLYVLQECPTGSLIIVEEIELGLHPEAVIRLAGHLQDIILRLLAILCG
;
A
#
# COMPACT_ATOMS: atom_id res chain seq x y z
N MET A 1 -21.74 14.80 -12.61
CA MET A 1 -20.82 15.22 -11.53
C MET A 1 -19.50 14.49 -11.73
N LYS A 2 -18.36 15.17 -11.67
CA LYS A 2 -17.05 14.52 -11.85
C LYS A 2 -16.76 13.61 -10.65
N TRP A 3 -16.46 12.34 -10.85
CA TRP A 3 -16.33 11.35 -9.74
C TRP A 3 -15.21 11.71 -8.75
N TRP A 4 -14.20 12.46 -9.19
CA TRP A 4 -13.12 12.94 -8.33
C TRP A 4 -13.53 14.11 -7.41
N GLN A 5 -14.78 14.58 -7.50
CA GLN A 5 -15.36 15.60 -6.61
C GLN A 5 -16.29 15.00 -5.56
N SER A 6 -16.68 13.73 -5.68
CA SER A 6 -17.54 13.04 -4.73
C SER A 6 -16.71 12.37 -3.64
N GLU A 7 -16.20 13.18 -2.71
CA GLU A 7 -15.59 12.64 -1.49
C GLU A 7 -16.70 12.12 -0.57
N LYS A 8 -16.81 10.79 -0.43
CA LYS A 8 -17.72 10.19 0.53
C LYS A 8 -17.26 10.48 1.95
N SER A 9 -18.21 10.73 2.84
CA SER A 9 -17.93 10.80 4.28
C SER A 9 -17.31 9.48 4.75
N THR A 10 -16.21 9.58 5.46
CA THR A 10 -15.55 8.47 6.14
C THR A 10 -15.55 8.75 7.64
N GLU A 11 -15.64 7.71 8.45
CA GLU A 11 -15.49 7.81 9.91
C GLU A 11 -14.05 8.13 10.33
N TYR A 12 -13.08 7.95 9.41
CA TYR A 12 -11.66 8.17 9.67
C TYR A 12 -11.22 9.60 9.31
N ALA A 13 -10.23 10.11 10.04
CA ALA A 13 -9.57 11.34 9.66
C ALA A 13 -8.92 11.23 8.27
N THR A 14 -8.99 12.31 7.50
CA THR A 14 -8.49 12.34 6.13
C THR A 14 -7.27 13.24 6.03
N LEU A 15 -6.12 12.70 5.63
CA LEU A 15 -4.86 13.45 5.49
C LEU A 15 -5.00 14.45 4.36
N ARG A 16 -4.94 15.75 4.67
CA ARG A 16 -5.08 16.82 3.68
C ARG A 16 -3.76 17.40 3.23
N HIS A 17 -2.75 17.36 4.08
CA HIS A 17 -1.52 18.06 3.80
C HIS A 17 -0.35 17.45 4.57
N ILE A 18 0.81 17.42 3.92
CA ILE A 18 2.10 17.07 4.52
C ILE A 18 3.06 18.21 4.28
N SER A 19 3.77 18.61 5.33
CA SER A 19 4.95 19.45 5.21
C SER A 19 6.20 18.82 5.79
N VAL A 20 7.34 19.16 5.19
CA VAL A 20 8.68 18.80 5.65
C VAL A 20 9.51 20.07 5.72
N SER A 21 10.28 20.24 6.78
CA SER A 21 11.30 21.28 6.84
C SER A 21 12.54 20.79 7.60
N GLY A 22 13.73 21.13 7.11
CA GLY A 22 15.00 20.85 7.77
C GLY A 22 16.19 20.98 6.84
N ASP A 23 17.36 21.32 7.39
CA ASP A 23 18.56 21.63 6.59
C ASP A 23 19.06 20.41 5.80
N MET A 24 19.03 19.24 6.43
CA MET A 24 19.34 17.95 5.79
C MET A 24 18.08 17.27 5.23
N GLY A 25 16.92 17.53 5.85
CA GLY A 25 15.63 17.02 5.41
C GLY A 25 15.49 15.50 5.57
N ILE A 26 14.51 14.90 4.88
CA ILE A 26 14.30 13.44 4.87
C ILE A 26 14.47 12.90 3.44
N ARG A 27 15.42 11.97 3.25
CA ARG A 27 15.80 11.44 1.92
C ARG A 27 16.02 12.56 0.87
N GLY A 28 16.74 13.62 1.26
CA GLY A 28 17.04 14.78 0.40
C GLY A 28 15.93 15.83 0.30
N ILE A 29 14.74 15.58 0.85
CA ILE A 29 13.64 16.55 0.87
C ILE A 29 13.83 17.52 2.04
N LYS A 30 14.42 18.69 1.76
CA LYS A 30 14.65 19.76 2.75
C LYS A 30 13.43 20.61 3.05
N ARG A 31 12.59 20.83 2.03
CA ARG A 31 11.31 21.53 2.15
C ARG A 31 10.28 20.82 1.27
N LEU A 32 9.14 20.50 1.85
CA LEU A 32 7.96 19.98 1.16
C LEU A 32 6.74 20.70 1.69
N ASP A 33 5.83 21.03 0.78
CA ASP A 33 4.53 21.59 1.08
C ASP A 33 3.56 21.00 0.06
N LEU A 34 2.75 20.02 0.48
CA LEU A 34 1.97 19.20 -0.44
C LEU A 34 0.56 18.90 0.07
N ASP A 35 -0.43 19.27 -0.73
CA ASP A 35 -1.84 18.98 -0.50
C ASP A 35 -2.29 17.67 -1.15
N PHE A 36 -3.23 17.00 -0.49
CA PHE A 36 -3.86 15.75 -0.92
C PHE A 36 -5.35 15.97 -1.21
N HIS A 37 -5.76 15.51 -2.38
CA HIS A 37 -7.13 15.56 -2.87
C HIS A 37 -7.68 14.14 -3.03
N TYR A 38 -8.95 13.97 -2.69
CA TYR A 38 -9.60 12.67 -2.65
C TYR A 38 -10.84 12.66 -3.54
N PRO A 39 -11.25 11.50 -4.05
CA PRO A 39 -10.86 10.14 -3.63
C PRO A 39 -9.54 9.60 -4.22
N LEU A 40 -8.91 10.32 -5.15
CA LEU A 40 -7.62 9.95 -5.75
C LEU A 40 -6.65 11.14 -5.79
N THR A 41 -5.45 10.95 -5.24
CA THR A 41 -4.27 11.79 -5.51
C THR A 41 -3.26 11.00 -6.35
N VAL A 42 -2.69 11.61 -7.38
CA VAL A 42 -1.58 11.03 -8.16
C VAL A 42 -0.34 11.92 -7.97
N VAL A 43 0.77 11.32 -7.56
CA VAL A 43 2.08 11.97 -7.39
C VAL A 43 2.98 11.56 -8.54
N CYS A 44 3.30 12.51 -9.42
CA CYS A 44 4.16 12.29 -10.58
C CYS A 44 5.38 13.22 -10.55
N GLY A 45 6.48 12.77 -11.14
CA GLY A 45 7.71 13.54 -11.21
C GLY A 45 8.91 12.70 -11.67
N LYS A 46 10.01 13.39 -12.02
CA LYS A 46 11.26 12.72 -12.42
C LYS A 46 11.80 11.85 -11.29
N ASN A 47 12.54 10.80 -11.66
CA ASN A 47 13.25 9.97 -10.69
C ASN A 47 14.12 10.82 -9.76
N GLY A 48 14.05 10.54 -8.46
CA GLY A 48 14.72 11.33 -7.42
C GLY A 48 13.95 12.56 -6.92
N SER A 49 12.74 12.86 -7.43
CA SER A 49 11.95 14.00 -6.94
C SER A 49 11.28 13.77 -5.57
N GLY A 50 11.45 12.59 -4.97
CA GLY A 50 10.94 12.30 -3.62
C GLY A 50 9.54 11.66 -3.55
N LYS A 51 9.00 11.16 -4.66
CA LYS A 51 7.64 10.56 -4.72
C LYS A 51 7.45 9.42 -3.72
N THR A 52 8.36 8.45 -3.68
CA THR A 52 8.37 7.37 -2.69
C THR A 52 8.40 7.89 -1.25
N THR A 53 9.14 8.97 -0.99
CA THR A 53 9.20 9.60 0.33
C THR A 53 7.86 10.21 0.71
N VAL A 54 7.18 10.90 -0.22
CA VAL A 54 5.82 11.43 -0.01
C VAL A 54 4.83 10.31 0.31
N LEU A 55 4.85 9.21 -0.47
CA LEU A 55 3.99 8.06 -0.21
C LEU A 55 4.25 7.43 1.16
N ALA A 56 5.52 7.25 1.53
CA ALA A 56 5.91 6.75 2.85
C ALA A 56 5.42 7.67 3.98
N LEU A 57 5.58 9.00 3.82
CA LEU A 57 5.09 9.98 4.80
C LEU A 57 3.56 9.94 4.90
N ALA A 58 2.83 9.74 3.79
CA ALA A 58 1.37 9.56 3.83
C ALA A 58 0.96 8.31 4.61
N ALA A 59 1.67 7.19 4.43
CA ALA A 59 1.44 5.97 5.22
C ALA A 59 1.72 6.18 6.70
N LEU A 60 2.75 6.98 7.02
CA LEU A 60 3.10 7.37 8.37
C LEU A 60 2.21 8.46 8.97
N GLY A 61 1.19 8.95 8.26
CA GLY A 61 0.20 9.86 8.86
C GLY A 61 -0.70 9.16 9.88
N PHE A 62 -0.77 7.83 9.88
CA PHE A 62 -1.81 7.11 10.61
C PHE A 62 -1.30 5.99 11.49
N HIS A 63 -2.06 5.71 12.54
CA HIS A 63 -2.07 4.41 13.21
C HIS A 63 -3.21 3.55 12.65
N SER A 64 -3.12 2.24 12.79
CA SER A 64 -4.22 1.35 12.42
C SER A 64 -5.26 1.27 13.54
N PRO A 65 -6.56 1.15 13.20
CA PRO A 65 -7.56 0.79 14.19
C PRO A 65 -7.40 -0.67 14.66
N PRO A 66 -7.98 -1.04 15.82
CA PRO A 66 -8.04 -2.42 16.28
C PRO A 66 -8.56 -3.38 15.19
N GLY A 67 -7.99 -4.58 15.11
CA GLY A 67 -8.32 -5.58 14.10
C GLY A 67 -7.68 -5.36 12.72
N HIS A 68 -7.13 -4.18 12.42
CA HIS A 68 -6.49 -3.91 11.13
C HIS A 68 -4.99 -4.22 11.13
N LYS A 69 -4.50 -4.86 10.05
CA LYS A 69 -3.09 -5.18 9.87
C LYS A 69 -2.67 -4.82 8.44
N PRO A 70 -1.90 -3.73 8.25
CA PRO A 70 -1.36 -3.37 6.95
C PRO A 70 -0.47 -4.46 6.38
N ILE A 71 -0.48 -4.57 5.06
CA ILE A 71 0.38 -5.51 4.34
C ILE A 71 1.85 -5.13 4.55
N ASN A 72 2.70 -6.13 4.79
CA ASN A 72 4.15 -5.97 4.93
C ASN A 72 4.63 -5.03 6.04
N ALA A 73 3.79 -4.65 7.00
CA ALA A 73 4.24 -3.88 8.16
C ALA A 73 5.26 -4.69 8.99
N LEU A 74 6.40 -4.06 9.30
CA LEU A 74 7.49 -4.64 10.08
C LEU A 74 7.13 -4.77 11.56
N ARG A 75 6.44 -3.75 12.10
CA ARG A 75 5.95 -3.77 13.48
C ARG A 75 5.03 -4.98 13.67
N LYS A 76 5.32 -5.81 14.66
CA LYS A 76 4.41 -6.89 15.10
C LYS A 76 3.50 -6.42 16.23
N PRO A 77 2.24 -6.91 16.29
CA PRO A 77 1.36 -6.64 17.42
C PRO A 77 2.02 -7.07 18.75
N ARG A 78 1.90 -6.25 19.78
CA ARG A 78 2.34 -6.60 21.14
C ARG A 78 1.33 -7.55 21.80
N ARG A 79 1.69 -8.15 22.94
CA ARG A 79 0.77 -9.00 23.72
C ARG A 79 -0.51 -8.21 24.04
N GLY A 80 -1.66 -8.76 23.65
CA GLY A 80 -2.98 -8.13 23.81
C GLY A 80 -3.40 -7.20 22.67
N GLU A 81 -2.53 -6.94 21.69
CA GLU A 81 -2.89 -6.20 20.48
C GLU A 81 -3.32 -7.14 19.34
N ASN A 82 -4.41 -6.80 18.67
CA ASN A 82 -4.86 -7.49 17.45
C ASN A 82 -4.61 -6.68 16.17
N PHE A 83 -3.84 -5.59 16.25
CA PHE A 83 -3.56 -4.67 15.15
C PHE A 83 -2.07 -4.35 15.04
N THR A 84 -1.66 -3.83 13.88
CA THR A 84 -0.34 -3.22 13.70
C THR A 84 -0.40 -2.08 12.70
N TYR A 85 0.66 -1.28 12.58
CA TYR A 85 0.70 -0.09 11.73
C TYR A 85 2.12 0.18 11.25
N TYR A 86 2.25 1.04 10.23
CA TYR A 86 3.56 1.44 9.73
C TYR A 86 4.27 2.41 10.69
N THR A 87 5.56 2.15 10.86
CA THR A 87 6.49 2.96 11.64
C THR A 87 7.58 3.51 10.74
N PHE A 88 8.37 4.46 11.23
CA PHE A 88 9.48 5.00 10.44
C PHE A 88 10.46 3.93 9.97
N GLN A 89 10.63 2.83 10.72
CA GLN A 89 11.51 1.73 10.32
C GLN A 89 11.02 0.98 9.07
N ASP A 90 9.72 1.05 8.76
CA ASP A 90 9.15 0.43 7.55
C ASP A 90 9.64 1.11 6.27
N PHE A 91 9.98 2.40 6.34
CA PHE A 91 10.30 3.21 5.17
C PHE A 91 11.66 3.90 5.22
N PHE A 92 12.18 4.16 6.41
CA PHE A 92 13.38 4.94 6.63
C PHE A 92 14.35 4.16 7.51
N PHE A 93 15.40 3.67 6.87
CA PHE A 93 16.56 3.07 7.52
C PHE A 93 17.75 4.03 7.37
N LYS A 94 18.57 4.16 8.41
CA LYS A 94 19.80 4.96 8.38
C LYS A 94 20.98 4.01 8.18
N GLY A 95 21.57 4.05 6.99
CA GLY A 95 22.82 3.36 6.68
C GLY A 95 24.05 4.08 7.22
N PRO A 96 25.23 3.43 7.20
CA PRO A 96 26.48 3.99 7.74
C PRO A 96 26.92 5.32 7.12
N SER A 97 26.54 5.57 5.86
CA SER A 97 26.92 6.77 5.10
C SER A 97 25.79 7.79 4.96
N ASP A 98 24.64 7.53 5.57
CA ASP A 98 23.50 8.44 5.48
C ASP A 98 23.67 9.64 6.41
N PRO A 99 23.27 10.85 5.97
CA PRO A 99 23.42 12.05 6.79
C PRO A 99 22.61 11.94 8.09
N ASP A 100 23.07 12.63 9.12
CA ASP A 100 22.20 12.90 10.26
C ASP A 100 21.13 13.92 9.86
N ILE A 101 19.88 13.53 10.05
CA ILE A 101 18.70 14.31 9.71
C ILE A 101 18.04 14.91 10.96
N THR A 102 18.72 14.91 12.10
CA THR A 102 18.33 15.64 13.31
C THR A 102 18.00 17.09 12.97
N GLY A 103 16.92 17.60 13.54
CA GLY A 103 16.37 18.92 13.22
C GLY A 103 15.23 18.88 12.19
N THR A 104 15.10 17.80 11.40
CA THR A 104 14.00 17.66 10.44
C THR A 104 12.65 17.61 11.14
N GLU A 105 11.73 18.44 10.69
CA GLU A 105 10.35 18.55 11.16
C GLU A 105 9.39 18.05 10.09
N LEU A 106 8.41 17.26 10.51
CA LEU A 106 7.35 16.70 9.69
C LEU A 106 6.02 17.12 10.27
N SER A 107 5.10 17.59 9.43
CA SER A 107 3.73 17.88 9.83
C SER A 107 2.73 17.15 8.95
N TRP A 108 1.64 16.69 9.56
CA TRP A 108 0.46 16.15 8.89
C TRP A 108 -0.76 16.93 9.35
N THR A 109 -1.50 17.47 8.39
CA THR A 109 -2.77 18.16 8.63
C THR A 109 -3.92 17.29 8.12
N TYR A 110 -5.00 17.24 8.89
CA TYR A 110 -6.14 16.35 8.62
C TYR A 110 -7.45 17.12 8.56
N LYS A 111 -8.41 16.56 7.82
CA LYS A 111 -9.84 16.81 8.05
C LYS A 111 -10.33 15.79 9.07
N GLY A 112 -10.99 16.25 10.15
CA GLY A 112 -11.54 15.39 11.19
C GLY A 112 -10.55 14.96 12.30
N ALA A 113 -9.35 15.54 12.35
CA ALA A 113 -8.40 15.39 13.45
C ALA A 113 -7.46 16.61 13.53
N ASN A 114 -6.77 16.76 14.66
CA ASN A 114 -5.79 17.84 14.85
C ASN A 114 -4.54 17.63 14.00
N THR A 115 -3.93 18.73 13.55
CA THR A 115 -2.59 18.71 12.94
C THR A 115 -1.57 18.17 13.93
N ILE A 116 -0.63 17.37 13.40
CA ILE A 116 0.44 16.76 14.18
C ILE A 116 1.76 17.16 13.57
N THR A 117 2.63 17.72 14.39
CA THR A 117 4.00 18.05 14.01
C THR A 117 4.97 17.28 14.91
N ILE A 118 5.96 16.63 14.30
CA ILE A 118 7.05 15.97 15.01
C ILE A 118 8.38 16.49 14.50
N LYS A 119 9.35 16.64 15.41
CA LYS A 119 10.72 17.02 15.08
C LYS A 119 11.67 15.89 15.46
N LYS A 120 12.55 15.51 14.54
CA LYS A 120 13.59 14.53 14.80
C LYS A 120 14.66 15.14 15.70
N ARG A 121 14.62 14.78 16.98
CA ARG A 121 15.56 15.29 18.00
C ARG A 121 16.74 14.36 18.28
N THR A 122 16.56 13.08 18.00
CA THR A 122 17.56 12.03 18.19
C THR A 122 17.52 11.07 17.01
N GLU A 123 18.36 10.05 17.05
CA GLU A 123 18.38 8.98 16.05
C GLU A 123 17.00 8.33 15.87
N LYS A 124 16.23 8.16 16.95
CA LYS A 124 14.89 7.57 16.89
C LYS A 124 13.84 8.65 16.68
N TRP A 125 12.88 8.35 15.81
CA TRP A 125 11.64 9.12 15.76
C TRP A 125 10.85 8.86 17.04
N MET A 126 10.25 9.89 17.62
CA MET A 126 9.50 9.84 18.88
C MET A 126 8.22 10.68 18.76
N HIS A 127 7.29 10.51 19.72
CA HIS A 127 6.11 11.38 19.91
C HIS A 127 5.07 11.35 18.78
N TYR A 128 5.02 10.28 18.00
CA TYR A 128 4.06 10.11 16.90
C TYR A 128 2.84 9.25 17.30
N GLU A 129 2.58 9.09 18.61
CA GLU A 129 1.50 8.24 19.12
C GLU A 129 0.12 8.89 18.94
N ARG A 130 0.09 10.22 18.74
CA ARG A 130 -1.10 11.04 18.58
C ARG A 130 -1.74 10.95 17.18
N ARG A 131 -1.08 10.25 16.25
CA ARG A 131 -1.57 10.05 14.87
C ARG A 131 -2.96 9.43 14.88
N PRO A 132 -3.92 9.98 14.12
CA PRO A 132 -5.27 9.44 14.10
C PRO A 132 -5.27 7.99 13.58
N ARG A 133 -6.32 7.25 13.94
CA ARG A 133 -6.51 5.88 13.48
C ARG A 133 -7.17 5.87 12.11
N ARG A 134 -6.62 5.09 11.19
CA ARG A 134 -7.19 4.79 9.87
C ARG A 134 -6.58 3.50 9.31
N PRO A 135 -7.37 2.62 8.69
CA PRO A 135 -6.81 1.50 7.94
C PRO A 135 -5.96 2.02 6.77
N VAL A 136 -4.69 1.58 6.72
CA VAL A 136 -3.78 1.94 5.63
C VAL A 136 -3.18 0.67 5.04
N HIS A 137 -3.00 0.64 3.72
CA HIS A 137 -2.15 -0.32 3.03
C HIS A 137 -1.15 0.41 2.13
N TYR A 138 0.12 0.00 2.19
CA TYR A 138 1.19 0.47 1.31
C TYR A 138 1.63 -0.68 0.41
N LEU A 139 1.41 -0.53 -0.89
CA LEU A 139 1.80 -1.46 -1.94
C LEU A 139 3.05 -0.91 -2.63
N GLY A 140 4.21 -1.29 -2.10
CA GLY A 140 5.52 -0.87 -2.60
C GLY A 140 6.00 -1.67 -3.81
N VAL A 141 7.12 -1.26 -4.41
CA VAL A 141 7.69 -1.91 -5.61
C VAL A 141 8.16 -3.35 -5.39
N ARG A 142 8.41 -3.77 -4.14
CA ARG A 142 8.83 -5.14 -3.82
C ARG A 142 7.85 -6.20 -4.34
N ARG A 143 6.56 -5.86 -4.47
CA ARG A 143 5.52 -6.77 -4.99
C ARG A 143 5.76 -7.26 -6.42
N ILE A 144 6.61 -6.56 -7.18
CA ILE A 144 6.86 -6.87 -8.60
C ILE A 144 7.78 -8.07 -8.79
N VAL A 145 8.61 -8.39 -7.79
CA VAL A 145 9.54 -9.50 -7.88
C VAL A 145 8.75 -10.81 -8.00
N PRO A 146 8.87 -11.56 -9.12
CA PRO A 146 8.11 -12.78 -9.33
C PRO A 146 8.33 -13.80 -8.21
N ALA A 147 7.30 -14.58 -7.86
CA ALA A 147 7.42 -15.54 -6.76
C ALA A 147 8.52 -16.60 -7.00
N ILE A 148 8.79 -16.95 -8.26
CA ILE A 148 9.85 -17.90 -8.64
C ILE A 148 11.26 -17.38 -8.32
N GLU A 149 11.46 -16.08 -8.30
CA GLU A 149 12.74 -15.43 -7.93
C GLU A 149 12.89 -15.29 -6.41
N GLN A 150 11.80 -15.42 -5.66
CA GLN A 150 11.82 -15.31 -4.19
C GLN A 150 12.07 -16.67 -3.56
N ASN A 151 13.35 -16.98 -3.27
CA ASN A 151 13.74 -18.27 -2.71
C ASN A 151 13.00 -18.63 -1.40
N VAL A 152 12.69 -17.62 -0.58
CA VAL A 152 11.90 -17.79 0.66
C VAL A 152 10.50 -18.34 0.39
N LEU A 153 9.84 -17.90 -0.68
CA LEU A 153 8.53 -18.42 -1.08
C LEU A 153 8.65 -19.86 -1.58
N ARG A 154 9.66 -20.15 -2.41
CA ARG A 154 9.89 -21.52 -2.90
C ARG A 154 10.06 -22.50 -1.75
N LEU A 155 10.90 -22.17 -0.76
CA LEU A 155 11.12 -23.02 0.40
C LEU A 155 9.85 -23.17 1.24
N HIS A 156 9.13 -22.08 1.49
CA HIS A 156 7.94 -22.08 2.32
C HIS A 156 6.77 -22.87 1.72
N PHE A 157 6.54 -22.78 0.41
CA PHE A 157 5.41 -23.43 -0.28
C PHE A 157 5.76 -24.81 -0.87
N ARG A 158 6.93 -25.38 -0.55
CA ARG A 158 7.38 -26.68 -1.10
C ARG A 158 6.83 -27.91 -0.37
N SER A 159 6.65 -27.86 0.96
CA SER A 159 6.61 -29.11 1.75
C SER A 159 5.48 -29.28 2.77
N ASP A 160 4.58 -28.32 2.96
CA ASP A 160 3.29 -28.59 3.65
C ASP A 160 2.32 -27.42 3.40
N LEU A 161 1.09 -27.73 2.97
CA LEU A 161 0.01 -26.75 2.82
C LEU A 161 -0.93 -26.74 4.03
N SER A 162 -0.68 -27.59 5.03
CA SER A 162 -1.48 -27.68 6.25
C SER A 162 -1.51 -26.34 6.99
N GLY A 163 -2.70 -25.90 7.41
CA GLY A 163 -2.90 -24.64 8.09
C GLY A 163 -2.85 -23.37 7.22
N MET A 164 -2.69 -23.50 5.89
CA MET A 164 -2.84 -22.35 4.99
C MET A 164 -4.29 -21.90 4.94
N LYS A 165 -4.49 -20.58 4.98
CA LYS A 165 -5.78 -19.95 4.77
C LYS A 165 -5.92 -19.60 3.31
N THR A 166 -7.01 -20.06 2.70
CA THR A 166 -7.37 -19.69 1.34
C THR A 166 -8.51 -18.70 1.38
N LYS A 167 -8.37 -17.61 0.64
CA LYS A 167 -9.44 -16.65 0.37
C LYS A 167 -9.48 -16.34 -1.11
N SER A 168 -10.66 -16.08 -1.65
CA SER A 168 -10.85 -15.86 -3.07
C SER A 168 -11.29 -14.43 -3.37
N LEU A 169 -10.94 -13.93 -4.56
CA LEU A 169 -11.67 -12.78 -5.10
C LEU A 169 -13.12 -13.18 -5.35
N ASN A 170 -14.04 -12.32 -4.92
CA ASN A 170 -15.46 -12.44 -5.23
C ASN A 170 -15.71 -12.20 -6.73
N SER A 171 -16.94 -12.40 -7.18
CA SER A 171 -17.31 -12.27 -8.59
C SER A 171 -17.06 -10.87 -9.16
N GLU A 172 -17.25 -9.81 -8.36
CA GLU A 172 -17.00 -8.42 -8.76
C GLU A 172 -15.50 -8.19 -9.04
N PHE A 173 -14.63 -8.52 -8.09
CA PHE A 173 -13.18 -8.32 -8.24
C PHE A 173 -12.55 -9.27 -9.25
N ARG A 174 -13.07 -10.50 -9.40
CA ARG A 174 -12.66 -11.41 -10.47
C ARG A 174 -13.01 -10.86 -11.85
N LYS A 175 -14.17 -10.20 -12.01
CA LYS A 175 -14.54 -9.53 -13.25
C LYS A 175 -13.58 -8.38 -13.58
N TYR A 176 -13.18 -7.57 -12.60
CA TYR A 176 -12.14 -6.55 -12.82
C TYR A 176 -10.83 -7.18 -13.28
N LEU A 177 -10.36 -8.23 -12.60
CA LEU A 177 -9.15 -8.96 -12.99
C LEU A 177 -9.24 -9.45 -14.44
N SER A 178 -10.34 -10.10 -14.82
CA SER A 178 -10.56 -10.64 -16.16
C SER A 178 -10.55 -9.56 -17.23
N ASN A 179 -11.22 -8.44 -16.99
CA ASN A 179 -11.27 -7.33 -17.93
C ASN A 179 -9.87 -6.71 -18.13
N ILE A 180 -9.17 -6.43 -17.03
CA ILE A 180 -7.84 -5.80 -17.07
C ILE A 180 -6.84 -6.70 -17.79
N MET A 181 -6.84 -7.99 -17.50
CA MET A 181 -5.90 -8.96 -18.08
C MET A 181 -6.33 -9.45 -19.47
N GLY A 182 -7.57 -9.21 -19.89
CA GLY A 182 -8.09 -9.65 -21.19
C GLY A 182 -8.33 -11.15 -21.30
N ARG A 183 -8.59 -11.84 -20.18
CA ARG A 183 -8.86 -13.28 -20.15
C ARG A 183 -9.79 -13.67 -19.02
N ALA A 184 -10.58 -14.72 -19.22
CA ALA A 184 -11.50 -15.24 -18.21
C ALA A 184 -10.72 -16.01 -17.13
N TYR A 185 -11.09 -15.79 -15.87
CA TYR A 185 -10.60 -16.56 -14.73
C TYR A 185 -11.76 -17.30 -14.07
N ASP A 186 -11.61 -18.60 -13.85
CA ASP A 186 -12.63 -19.41 -13.19
C ASP A 186 -12.49 -19.32 -11.66
N GLU A 187 -11.25 -19.47 -11.18
CA GLU A 187 -10.89 -19.40 -9.76
C GLU A 187 -9.70 -18.47 -9.56
N THR A 188 -9.69 -17.74 -8.45
CA THR A 188 -8.69 -16.71 -8.12
C THR A 188 -8.52 -16.65 -6.60
N ASP A 189 -7.52 -17.37 -6.11
CA ASP A 189 -7.30 -17.62 -4.69
C ASP A 189 -5.99 -17.01 -4.22
N ILE A 190 -5.99 -16.61 -2.95
CA ILE A 190 -4.81 -16.23 -2.18
C ILE A 190 -4.67 -17.22 -1.05
N MET A 191 -3.63 -18.02 -1.15
CA MET A 191 -3.16 -18.94 -0.13
C MET A 191 -2.19 -18.19 0.78
N SER A 192 -2.43 -18.20 2.08
CA SER A 192 -1.64 -17.42 3.03
C SER A 192 -1.29 -18.21 4.29
N SER A 193 -0.08 -18.00 4.78
CA SER A 193 0.36 -18.37 6.13
C SER A 193 0.47 -17.12 7.01
N SER A 194 1.04 -17.25 8.20
CA SER A 194 1.32 -16.11 9.08
C SER A 194 2.37 -15.14 8.50
N SER A 195 3.23 -15.61 7.58
CA SER A 195 4.41 -14.87 7.12
C SER A 195 4.43 -14.63 5.61
N TYR A 196 3.77 -15.46 4.81
CA TYR A 196 3.85 -15.41 3.35
C TYR A 196 2.49 -15.68 2.70
N SER A 197 2.31 -15.17 1.48
CA SER A 197 1.15 -15.46 0.65
C SER A 197 1.56 -15.86 -0.76
N LEU A 198 0.75 -16.69 -1.40
CA LEU A 198 0.85 -17.13 -2.78
C LEU A 198 -0.52 -16.97 -3.43
N ARG A 199 -0.56 -16.62 -4.71
CA ARG A 199 -1.79 -16.60 -5.50
C ARG A 199 -1.89 -17.88 -6.32
N LYS A 200 -3.12 -18.30 -6.57
CA LYS A 200 -3.46 -19.43 -7.42
C LYS A 200 -4.65 -19.03 -8.27
N CYS A 201 -4.60 -19.38 -9.54
CA CYS A 201 -5.70 -19.16 -10.45
C CYS A 201 -5.98 -20.41 -11.27
N LYS A 202 -7.19 -20.44 -11.84
CA LYS A 202 -7.65 -21.48 -12.75
C LYS A 202 -8.26 -20.84 -13.99
N ILE A 203 -7.87 -21.36 -15.15
CA ILE A 203 -8.36 -20.96 -16.47
C ILE A 203 -8.63 -22.24 -17.25
N GLY A 204 -9.91 -22.53 -17.49
CA GLY A 204 -10.38 -23.80 -18.04
C GLY A 204 -9.89 -24.98 -17.19
N GLU A 205 -9.15 -25.88 -17.82
CA GLU A 205 -8.57 -27.07 -17.16
C GLU A 205 -7.21 -26.79 -16.49
N SER A 206 -6.60 -25.63 -16.76
CA SER A 206 -5.28 -25.29 -16.25
C SER A 206 -5.36 -24.56 -14.91
N SER A 207 -4.61 -25.03 -13.92
CA SER A 207 -4.41 -24.35 -12.64
C SER A 207 -2.94 -24.04 -12.43
N PHE A 208 -2.62 -22.82 -12.01
CA PHE A 208 -1.25 -22.41 -11.76
C PHE A 208 -1.18 -21.46 -10.56
N SER A 209 -0.01 -21.42 -9.93
CA SER A 209 0.28 -20.54 -8.80
C SER A 209 1.21 -19.41 -9.24
N SER A 210 1.48 -18.45 -8.34
CA SER A 210 2.43 -17.35 -8.58
C SER A 210 3.80 -17.78 -9.08
N PHE A 211 4.22 -19.04 -8.87
CA PHE A 211 5.48 -19.56 -9.42
C PHE A 211 5.47 -19.71 -10.94
N ASN A 212 4.29 -19.90 -11.53
CA ASN A 212 4.07 -20.07 -12.97
C ASN A 212 3.14 -18.98 -13.55
N SER A 213 2.69 -18.01 -12.75
CA SER A 213 1.93 -16.84 -13.22
C SER A 213 2.87 -15.77 -13.77
N GLY A 214 2.36 -14.93 -14.68
CA GLY A 214 3.03 -13.70 -15.06
C GLY A 214 3.07 -12.71 -13.90
N SER A 215 4.15 -11.94 -13.76
CA SER A 215 4.30 -10.96 -12.66
C SER A 215 3.14 -9.96 -12.59
N GLY A 216 2.69 -9.44 -13.73
CA GLY A 216 1.55 -8.51 -13.80
C GLY A 216 0.24 -9.06 -13.25
N GLU A 217 -0.04 -10.35 -13.48
CA GLU A 217 -1.22 -11.01 -12.92
C GLU A 217 -1.12 -11.16 -11.41
N ASP A 218 0.04 -11.61 -10.93
CA ASP A 218 0.28 -11.84 -9.50
C ASP A 218 0.12 -10.53 -8.70
N ILE A 219 0.72 -9.45 -9.21
CA ILE A 219 0.62 -8.09 -8.66
C ILE A 219 -0.83 -7.62 -8.64
N LEU A 220 -1.56 -7.81 -9.74
CA LEU A 220 -2.93 -7.33 -9.87
C LEU A 220 -3.89 -8.12 -8.98
N MET A 221 -3.69 -9.43 -8.83
CA MET A 221 -4.47 -10.25 -7.91
C MET A 221 -4.26 -9.81 -6.45
N GLU A 222 -3.02 -9.56 -6.02
CA GLU A 222 -2.73 -9.02 -4.69
C GLU A 222 -3.39 -7.65 -4.49
N PHE A 223 -3.27 -6.76 -5.47
CA PHE A 223 -3.88 -5.42 -5.42
C PHE A 223 -5.40 -5.50 -5.25
N LEU A 224 -6.09 -6.22 -6.14
CA LEU A 224 -7.54 -6.34 -6.12
C LEU A 224 -8.04 -7.01 -4.83
N TYR A 225 -7.30 -7.97 -4.30
CA TYR A 225 -7.65 -8.57 -3.03
C TYR A 225 -7.49 -7.63 -1.84
N VAL A 226 -6.42 -6.83 -1.81
CA VAL A 226 -6.27 -5.79 -0.78
C VAL A 226 -7.45 -4.82 -0.82
N LEU A 227 -7.88 -4.43 -2.02
CA LEU A 227 -9.03 -3.56 -2.21
C LEU A 227 -10.35 -4.22 -1.75
N GLN A 228 -10.52 -5.51 -2.01
CA GLN A 228 -11.70 -6.27 -1.57
C GLN A 228 -11.79 -6.36 -0.04
N GLU A 229 -10.69 -6.68 0.62
CA GLU A 229 -10.68 -6.98 2.05
C GLU A 229 -10.58 -5.73 2.93
N CYS A 230 -10.14 -4.60 2.38
CA CYS A 230 -9.92 -3.40 3.18
C CYS A 230 -11.26 -2.74 3.61
N PRO A 231 -11.35 -2.20 4.84
CA PRO A 231 -12.53 -1.48 5.27
C PRO A 231 -12.84 -0.25 4.39
N THR A 232 -14.11 0.14 4.33
CA THR A 232 -14.51 1.41 3.67
C THR A 232 -13.78 2.59 4.29
N GLY A 233 -13.32 3.55 3.46
CA GLY A 233 -12.56 4.70 3.94
C GLY A 233 -11.07 4.43 4.24
N SER A 234 -10.58 3.21 3.95
CA SER A 234 -9.14 2.90 3.98
C SER A 234 -8.33 3.84 3.10
N LEU A 235 -7.08 4.09 3.47
CA LEU A 235 -6.09 4.73 2.62
C LEU A 235 -5.26 3.66 1.90
N ILE A 236 -5.36 3.60 0.58
CA ILE A 236 -4.56 2.70 -0.25
C ILE A 236 -3.47 3.52 -0.92
N ILE A 237 -2.21 3.16 -0.65
CA ILE A 237 -1.03 3.80 -1.20
C ILE A 237 -0.38 2.81 -2.16
N VAL A 238 -0.20 3.20 -3.41
CA VAL A 238 0.42 2.33 -4.43
C VAL A 238 1.60 3.05 -5.05
N GLU A 239 2.76 2.42 -4.97
CA GLU A 239 3.98 2.87 -5.61
C GLU A 239 4.11 2.22 -6.98
N GLU A 240 4.31 3.02 -8.05
CA GLU A 240 4.51 2.55 -9.43
C GLU A 240 3.39 1.58 -9.83
N ILE A 241 2.15 2.08 -9.93
CA ILE A 241 0.96 1.24 -10.17
C ILE A 241 1.01 0.51 -11.52
N GLU A 242 1.68 1.10 -12.49
CA GLU A 242 1.88 0.61 -13.84
C GLU A 242 2.94 -0.50 -13.94
N LEU A 243 3.82 -0.61 -12.96
CA LEU A 243 5.02 -1.43 -13.07
C LEU A 243 4.66 -2.93 -12.97
N GLY A 244 5.11 -3.69 -13.98
CA GLY A 244 4.79 -5.12 -14.14
C GLY A 244 3.55 -5.39 -15.00
N LEU A 245 2.80 -4.36 -15.41
CA LEU A 245 1.65 -4.50 -16.30
C LEU A 245 2.01 -4.13 -17.75
N HIS A 246 1.40 -4.85 -18.70
CA HIS A 246 1.43 -4.44 -20.11
C HIS A 246 0.70 -3.09 -20.27
N PRO A 247 1.13 -2.17 -21.16
CA PRO A 247 0.50 -0.85 -21.32
C PRO A 247 -1.03 -0.90 -21.50
N GLU A 248 -1.53 -1.90 -22.23
CA GLU A 248 -2.97 -2.11 -22.39
C GLU A 248 -3.67 -2.43 -21.07
N ALA A 249 -3.06 -3.27 -20.21
CA ALA A 249 -3.60 -3.58 -18.90
C ALA A 249 -3.59 -2.35 -17.98
N VAL A 250 -2.59 -1.47 -18.09
CA VAL A 250 -2.55 -0.19 -17.36
C VAL A 250 -3.75 0.69 -17.74
N ILE A 251 -4.06 0.80 -19.03
CA ILE A 251 -5.21 1.59 -19.53
C ILE A 251 -6.53 1.00 -19.00
N ARG A 252 -6.70 -0.33 -19.08
CA ARG A 252 -7.92 -1.00 -18.58
C ARG A 252 -8.05 -0.88 -17.06
N LEU A 253 -6.94 -0.98 -16.33
CA LEU A 253 -6.91 -0.74 -14.89
C LEU A 253 -7.37 0.68 -14.57
N ALA A 254 -6.86 1.70 -15.27
CA ALA A 254 -7.28 3.09 -15.08
C ALA A 254 -8.80 3.28 -15.30
N GLY A 255 -9.38 2.57 -16.27
CA GLY A 255 -10.83 2.55 -16.49
C GLY A 255 -11.61 2.01 -15.29
N HIS A 256 -11.14 0.92 -14.67
CA HIS A 256 -11.79 0.30 -13.51
C HIS A 256 -11.47 0.95 -12.17
N LEU A 257 -10.35 1.68 -12.06
CA LEU A 257 -9.98 2.38 -10.83
C LEU A 257 -11.06 3.35 -10.37
N GLN A 258 -11.83 3.94 -11.29
CA GLN A 258 -12.93 4.83 -10.94
C GLN A 258 -13.99 4.11 -10.08
N ASP A 259 -14.44 2.94 -10.53
CA ASP A 259 -15.45 2.14 -9.82
C ASP A 259 -14.92 1.63 -8.48
N ILE A 260 -13.66 1.20 -8.47
CA ILE A 260 -12.98 0.65 -7.29
C ILE A 260 -12.77 1.73 -6.22
N ILE A 261 -12.27 2.90 -6.62
CA ILE A 261 -11.87 3.98 -5.70
C ILE A 261 -13.10 4.69 -5.11
N LEU A 262 -14.28 4.63 -5.73
CA LEU A 262 -15.50 5.25 -5.15
C LEU A 262 -15.94 4.67 -3.79
N ARG A 263 -15.36 3.54 -3.35
CA ARG A 263 -15.56 2.96 -2.00
C ARG A 263 -14.40 3.26 -1.04
N LEU A 264 -13.29 3.79 -1.55
CA LEU A 264 -12.00 3.89 -0.86
C LEU A 264 -11.37 5.27 -1.07
N LEU A 265 -10.20 5.48 -0.50
CA LEU A 265 -9.41 6.67 -0.73
C LEU A 265 -7.99 6.22 -1.13
N ALA A 266 -7.47 6.73 -2.24
CA ALA A 266 -6.23 6.26 -2.84
C ALA A 266 -5.21 7.39 -3.06
N ILE A 267 -3.93 7.07 -2.83
CA ILE A 267 -2.80 7.89 -3.25
C ILE A 267 -1.91 7.00 -4.11
N LEU A 268 -1.70 7.40 -5.35
CA LEU A 268 -0.91 6.66 -6.33
C LEU A 268 0.35 7.44 -6.67
N CYS A 269 1.42 6.73 -6.95
CA CYS A 269 2.63 7.27 -7.57
C CYS A 269 2.86 6.58 -8.91
N GLY A 270 3.30 7.37 -9.89
CA GLY A 270 3.92 6.92 -11.13
C GLY A 270 5.03 7.88 -11.50
#